data_AF-A0AAV2IMZ9-F1
#
_entry.id   AF-A0AAV2IMZ9-F1
#
_cell.length_a   1.000
_cell.length_b   1.000
_cell.length_c   1.000
_cell.angle_alpha   90.00
_cell.angle_beta   90.00
_cell.angle_gamma   90.00
#
_symmetry.space_group_name_H-M   'P 1'
#
loop_
_entity.id
_entity.type
_entity.pdbx_description
1 polymer ?
#
loop_
_entity_poly.entity_id
_entity_poly.type
_entity_poly.pdbx_seq_one_letter_code
_entity_poly.pdbx_strand_id
1 'polypeptide(L)'
;GQYHATSKYEIEDMLSKVGLAQKMSSYAINLSGGQRRKLSVACAFIGNNKTVFLDEPSSGLDPSARRELWDFLKDMRHGRTILLT
;
A
#
# COMPACT_ATOMS: atom_id res chain seq x y z
N GLY A 1 24.13 -1.23 -3.35
CA GLY A 1 22.67 -1.09 -3.26
C GLY A 1 22.37 0.24 -2.61
N GLN A 2 21.86 1.21 -3.36
CA GLN A 2 21.58 2.54 -2.83
C GLN A 2 20.27 2.47 -2.03
N TYR A 3 20.38 2.56 -0.70
CA TYR A 3 19.25 2.92 0.15
C TYR A 3 18.80 4.33 -0.26
N HIS A 4 17.76 4.41 -1.08
CA HIS A 4 17.09 5.68 -1.33
C HIS A 4 16.43 6.11 -0.01
N ALA A 5 16.80 7.28 0.49
CA ALA A 5 16.06 7.89 1.58
C ALA A 5 14.65 8.19 1.07
N THR A 6 13.65 7.48 1.60
CA THR A 6 12.24 7.72 1.30
C THR A 6 11.89 9.16 1.69
N SER A 7 11.35 9.93 0.74
CA SER A 7 10.95 11.30 1.03
C SER A 7 9.62 11.35 1.79
N LYS A 8 9.43 12.37 2.64
CA LYS A 8 8.14 12.62 3.31
C LYS A 8 6.98 12.72 2.31
N TYR A 9 7.25 13.33 1.16
CA TYR A 9 6.30 13.45 0.05
C TYR A 9 5.86 12.09 -0.49
N GLU A 10 6.79 11.14 -0.67
CA GLU A 10 6.48 9.79 -1.14
C GLU A 10 5.57 9.05 -0.14
N ILE A 11 5.80 9.22 1.16
CA ILE A 11 4.95 8.63 2.20
C ILE A 11 3.55 9.25 2.16
N GLU A 12 3.44 10.58 2.05
CA GLU A 12 2.17 11.29 1.98
C GLU A 12 1.35 10.90 0.74
N ASP A 13 2.00 10.85 -0.42
CA ASP A 13 1.39 10.38 -1.68
C ASP A 13 0.90 8.94 -1.56
N MET A 14 1.71 8.04 -0.99
CA MET A 14 1.31 6.64 -0.81
C MET A 14 0.13 6.49 0.14
N LEU A 15 0.13 7.20 1.27
CA LEU A 15 -0.99 7.21 2.22
C LEU A 15 -2.26 7.78 1.57
N SER A 16 -2.15 8.79 0.71
CA SER A 16 -3.27 9.31 -0.06
C SER A 16 -3.86 8.24 -0.98
N LYS A 17 -3.02 7.54 -1.76
CA LYS A 17 -3.42 6.49 -2.70
C LYS A 17 -4.15 5.31 -2.06
N VAL A 18 -3.83 4.97 -0.80
CA VAL A 18 -4.54 3.90 -0.06
C VAL A 18 -5.66 4.40 0.86
N GLY A 19 -5.97 5.70 0.82
CA GLY A 19 -7.05 6.31 1.61
C GLY A 19 -6.75 6.41 3.11
N LEU A 20 -5.48 6.58 3.48
CA LEU A 20 -5.00 6.67 4.86
C LEU A 20 -4.34 8.01 5.22
N ALA A 21 -4.41 9.03 4.36
CA ALA A 21 -3.82 10.35 4.62
C ALA A 21 -4.23 10.95 5.98
N GLN A 22 -5.52 10.87 6.34
CA GLN A 22 -6.06 11.36 7.63
C GLN A 22 -5.61 10.52 8.85
N LYS A 23 -4.92 9.40 8.63
CA LYS A 23 -4.43 8.48 9.66
C LYS A 23 -2.90 8.47 9.75
N MET A 24 -2.22 9.44 9.12
CA MET A 24 -0.75 9.53 9.11
C MET A 24 -0.12 9.47 10.51
N SER A 25 -0.74 10.12 11.50
CA SER A 25 -0.25 10.16 12.89
C SER A 25 -0.85 9.06 13.77
N SER A 26 -1.64 8.14 13.22
CA SER A 26 -2.23 7.03 13.96
C SER A 26 -1.26 5.85 14.05
N TYR A 27 -1.15 5.25 15.23
CA TYR A 27 -0.45 3.97 15.37
C TYR A 27 -1.16 2.87 14.57
N ALA A 28 -0.39 1.97 13.95
CA ALA A 28 -0.93 0.87 13.14
C ALA A 28 -1.89 -0.04 13.93
N ILE A 29 -1.67 -0.21 15.24
CA ILE A 29 -2.56 -0.98 16.12
C ILE A 29 -3.97 -0.40 16.21
N ASN A 30 -4.13 0.92 15.99
CA ASN A 30 -5.41 1.63 16.05
C ASN A 30 -6.14 1.65 14.69
N LEU A 31 -5.59 1.02 13.66
CA LEU A 31 -6.23 0.89 12.34
C LEU A 31 -7.17 -0.33 12.33
N SER A 32 -8.24 -0.29 11.53
CA SER A 32 -9.06 -1.48 11.29
C SER A 32 -8.26 -2.58 10.57
N GLY A 33 -8.76 -3.83 10.56
CA GLY A 33 -8.11 -4.93 9.85
C GLY A 33 -7.83 -4.60 8.38
N GLY A 34 -8.82 -4.04 7.68
CA GLY A 34 -8.66 -3.62 6.29
C GLY A 34 -7.71 -2.44 6.11
N GLN A 35 -7.69 -1.48 7.04
CA GLN A 35 -6.73 -0.38 7.00
C GLN A 35 -5.30 -0.85 7.22
N ARG A 36 -5.06 -1.80 8.15
CA ARG A 36 -3.73 -2.41 8.33
C ARG A 36 -3.27 -3.16 7.09
N ARG A 37 -4.19 -3.86 6.41
CA ARG A 37 -3.89 -4.53 5.15
C ARG A 37 -3.49 -3.53 4.07
N LYS A 38 -4.27 -2.45 3.88
CA LYS A 38 -3.94 -1.36 2.95
C LYS A 38 -2.59 -0.71 3.25
N LEU A 39 -2.30 -0.45 4.53
CA LEU A 39 -1.01 0.08 4.97
C LEU A 39 0.13 -0.88 4.64
N SER A 40 -0.02 -2.18 4.92
CA SER A 40 0.99 -3.19 4.62
C SER A 40 1.28 -3.26 3.12
N VAL A 41 0.25 -3.18 2.28
CA VAL A 41 0.41 -3.13 0.82
C VAL A 41 1.16 -1.87 0.42
N ALA A 42 0.75 -0.68 0.89
CA ALA A 42 1.43 0.59 0.64
C ALA A 42 2.94 0.54 0.95
N CYS A 43 3.32 -0.03 2.09
CA CYS A 43 4.73 -0.18 2.49
C CYS A 43 5.56 -0.95 1.46
N ALA A 44 4.98 -1.93 0.76
CA ALA A 44 5.69 -2.71 -0.25
C ALA A 44 6.06 -1.88 -1.50
N PHE A 45 5.38 -0.76 -1.75
CA PHE A 45 5.61 0.11 -2.91
C PHE A 45 6.55 1.29 -2.65
N ILE A 46 6.87 1.58 -1.39
CA ILE A 46 7.79 2.64 -0.97
C ILE A 46 9.22 2.30 -1.40
N GLY A 47 9.99 3.30 -1.83
CA GLY A 47 11.38 3.13 -2.28
C GLY A 47 11.51 2.77 -3.75
N ASN A 48 10.45 3.03 -4.55
CA ASN A 48 10.41 2.78 -5.99
C ASN A 48 10.78 1.33 -6.40
N ASN A 49 10.28 0.35 -5.64
CA ASN A 49 10.53 -1.07 -5.91
C ASN A 49 9.98 -1.48 -7.29
N LYS A 50 10.84 -2.02 -8.15
CA LYS A 50 10.48 -2.54 -9.48
C LYS A 50 9.72 -3.87 -9.42
N THR A 51 9.88 -4.62 -8.33
CA THR A 51 9.23 -5.91 -8.11
C THR A 51 8.57 -5.91 -6.74
N VAL A 52 7.29 -6.26 -6.69
CA VAL A 52 6.49 -6.31 -5.47
C VAL A 52 5.83 -7.68 -5.35
N PHE A 53 5.98 -8.31 -4.19
CA PHE A 53 5.34 -9.59 -3.86
C PHE A 53 4.29 -9.34 -2.78
N LEU A 54 3.05 -9.76 -3.02
CA LEU A 54 1.97 -9.63 -2.06
C LEU A 54 1.33 -10.99 -1.83
N ASP A 55 1.31 -11.43 -0.58
CA ASP A 55 0.67 -12.68 -0.19
C ASP A 55 -0.75 -12.43 0.32
N GLU A 56 -1.73 -12.96 -0.42
CA GLU A 56 -3.16 -12.89 -0.09
C GLU A 56 -3.64 -11.47 0.26
N PRO A 57 -3.33 -10.43 -0.54
CA PRO A 57 -3.49 -9.04 -0.11
C PRO A 57 -4.94 -8.62 0.09
N SER A 58 -5.89 -9.39 -0.45
CA SER A 58 -7.33 -9.11 -0.32
C SER A 58 -8.05 -9.94 0.74
N SER A 59 -7.34 -10.85 1.42
CA SER A 59 -7.94 -11.73 2.43
C SER A 59 -8.36 -10.95 3.67
N GLY A 60 -9.59 -11.19 4.12
CA GLY A 60 -10.23 -10.49 5.25
C GLY A 60 -10.80 -9.11 4.92
N LEU A 61 -10.77 -8.67 3.65
CA LEU A 61 -11.41 -7.42 3.21
C LEU A 61 -12.87 -7.64 2.82
N ASP A 62 -13.72 -6.65 3.15
CA ASP A 62 -15.06 -6.55 2.60
C ASP A 62 -15.04 -6.23 1.08
N PRO A 63 -16.15 -6.39 0.35
CA PRO A 63 -16.19 -6.17 -1.10
C PRO A 63 -15.76 -4.77 -1.55
N SER A 64 -16.03 -3.73 -0.76
CA SER A 64 -15.63 -2.35 -1.09
C SER A 64 -14.12 -2.19 -0.94
N ALA A 65 -13.58 -2.58 0.20
CA ALA A 65 -12.14 -2.50 0.47
C ALA A 65 -11.30 -3.34 -0.50
N ARG A 66 -11.82 -4.49 -0.95
CA ARG A 66 -11.18 -5.30 -1.99
C ARG A 66 -11.11 -4.55 -3.33
N ARG A 67 -12.16 -3.83 -3.72
CA ARG A 67 -12.17 -3.04 -4.96
C ARG A 67 -11.18 -1.88 -4.89
N GLU A 68 -11.18 -1.14 -3.78
CA GLU A 68 -10.20 -0.06 -3.53
C GLU A 68 -8.75 -0.57 -3.64
N LEU A 69 -8.46 -1.72 -3.03
CA LEU A 69 -7.14 -2.35 -3.14
C LEU A 69 -6.80 -2.71 -4.60
N TRP A 70 -7.74 -3.27 -5.36
CA TRP A 70 -7.50 -3.63 -6.75
C TRP A 70 -7.24 -2.41 -7.63
N ASP A 71 -7.96 -1.32 -7.42
CA ASP A 71 -7.76 -0.09 -8.20
C ASP A 71 -6.40 0.53 -7.86
N PHE A 72 -6.01 0.54 -6.58
CA PHE A 72 -4.65 0.90 -6.16
C PHE A 72 -3.58 0.04 -6.85
N LEU A 73 -3.72 -1.28 -6.87
CA LEU A 73 -2.74 -2.16 -7.51
C LEU A 73 -2.63 -1.92 -9.03
N LYS A 74 -3.74 -1.61 -9.70
CA LYS A 74 -3.74 -1.24 -11.11
C LYS A 74 -2.99 0.07 -11.35
N ASP A 75 -3.17 1.07 -10.51
CA ASP A 75 -2.46 2.36 -10.63
C ASP A 75 -0.95 2.18 -10.43
N MET A 76 -0.57 1.28 -9.52
CA MET A 76 0.82 1.02 -9.17
C MET A 76 1.57 0.09 -10.13
N ARG A 77 0.89 -0.54 -11.10
CA ARG A 77 1.52 -1.51 -12.02
C ARG A 77 2.52 -0.90 -12.99
N HIS A 78 2.46 0.41 -13.24
CA HIS A 78 3.26 1.04 -14.30
C HIS A 78 4.76 0.94 -14.00
N GLY A 79 5.50 0.28 -14.89
CA GLY A 79 6.93 0.06 -14.74
C GLY A 79 7.33 -0.89 -13.61
N ARG A 80 6.38 -1.67 -13.08
CA ARG A 80 6.59 -2.61 -11.96
C ARG A 80 6.03 -3.99 -12.29
N THR A 81 6.67 -5.02 -11.76
CA THR A 81 6.15 -6.39 -11.73
C THR A 81 5.52 -6.64 -10.36
N ILE A 82 4.25 -7.02 -10.34
CA ILE A 82 3.53 -7.35 -9.11
C ILE A 82 3.15 -8.83 -9.17
N LEU A 83 3.62 -9.62 -8.19
CA LEU A 83 3.20 -11.00 -8.00
C LEU A 83 2.22 -11.06 -6.83
N LEU A 84 1.08 -11.70 -7.06
CA LEU A 84 -0.01 -11.87 -6.10
C LEU A 84 -0.26 -13.38 -5.92
N THR A 85 -0.46 -13.82 -4.69
CA THR A 85 -1.00 -15.15 -4.34
C THR A 85 -2.37 -15.03 -3.73
#